data_AF-A0A949I608-F1
#
_entry.id   AF-A0A949I608-F1
#
_cell.length_a   1.000
_cell.length_b   1.000
_cell.length_c   1.000
_cell.angle_alpha   90.00
_cell.angle_beta   90.00
_cell.angle_gamma   90.00
#
_symmetry.space_group_name_H-M   'P 1'
#
loop_
_entity.id
_entity.type
_entity.pdbx_description
1 polymer ?
#
loop_
_entity_poly.entity_id
_entity_poly.type
_entity_poly.pdbx_seq_one_letter_code
_entity_poly.pdbx_strand_id
1 'polypeptide(L)'
;PTLVLDGEDVSLESIVLNGAAAAPQFVDGKLLLGNMPERATLEIVSTCNPAANTQLSGLYTSQGTFFTQCEAEGFRRITYFLDRPDVMARYKVTLRANKALYPVLLSNGNLVSQRDLPDGMHQTVWDDPFPKPSYLFALVAGKLVAREQKIRTPAGREHLLQVYVRAGDLDKTDHALQSLIKSVAWDVDRFGLALDLDRFMIVATSDFNMGAMENKGLNIFNTKYVLASPSTATDVDYANIESVVGHEYFHNWTGNRVTCRDWFQLSLKEGLTVFRDQEFSADMAAAAAPGSAADSARAVLRIEQVRSLRSLQFPEDAGPMAHPVQPAEYSAIDNFYTATVYEKGAEVVRLYQTLAGRDGFRHGMDLYFARHDGQAVTCDDFAQAMADANHHTFAPHL
;
A
#
# COMPACT_ATOMS: atom_id res chain seq x y z
N PRO A 1 9.99 14.19 29.13
CA PRO A 1 8.91 14.13 28.10
C PRO A 1 8.05 12.89 28.36
N THR A 2 6.80 12.88 27.90
CA THR A 2 5.91 11.71 28.00
C THR A 2 5.78 11.08 26.62
N LEU A 3 6.00 9.77 26.52
CA LEU A 3 5.68 8.98 25.34
C LEU A 3 4.23 8.51 25.46
N VAL A 4 3.45 8.68 24.40
CA VAL A 4 2.06 8.25 24.30
C VAL A 4 1.96 7.29 23.13
N LEU A 5 1.49 6.07 23.36
CA LEU A 5 1.34 5.03 22.34
C LEU A 5 -0.14 4.68 22.17
N ASP A 6 -0.55 4.53 20.94
CA ASP A 6 -1.88 4.05 20.56
C ASP A 6 -1.93 2.53 20.68
N GLY A 7 -3.04 2.01 21.17
CA GLY A 7 -3.30 0.58 21.28
C GLY A 7 -4.80 0.32 21.41
N GLU A 8 -5.31 -0.70 20.72
CA GLU A 8 -6.73 -1.01 20.67
C GLU A 8 -6.94 -2.52 20.59
N ASP A 9 -7.87 -3.09 21.36
CA ASP A 9 -8.15 -4.53 21.39
C ASP A 9 -6.91 -5.44 21.56
N VAL A 10 -5.89 -4.93 22.28
CA VAL A 10 -4.68 -5.64 22.68
C VAL A 10 -4.56 -5.72 24.19
N SER A 11 -4.02 -6.83 24.69
CA SER A 11 -3.71 -7.02 26.11
C SER A 11 -2.21 -6.85 26.32
N LEU A 12 -1.82 -5.91 27.20
CA LEU A 12 -0.42 -5.74 27.61
C LEU A 12 -0.01 -6.85 28.59
N GLU A 13 1.04 -7.59 28.26
CA GLU A 13 1.61 -8.63 29.14
C GLU A 13 2.83 -8.08 29.91
N SER A 14 3.73 -7.38 29.22
CA SER A 14 4.89 -6.77 29.84
C SER A 14 5.43 -5.59 29.04
N ILE A 15 6.13 -4.70 29.75
CA ILE A 15 6.79 -3.54 29.17
C ILE A 15 8.11 -3.29 29.89
N VAL A 16 9.17 -3.17 29.11
CA VAL A 16 10.55 -3.02 29.59
C VAL A 16 11.16 -1.80 28.91
N LEU A 17 11.64 -0.86 29.71
CA LEU A 17 12.33 0.35 29.26
C LEU A 17 13.81 0.24 29.63
N ASN A 18 14.69 0.23 28.63
CA ASN A 18 16.14 0.11 28.81
C ASN A 18 16.56 -1.09 29.69
N GLY A 19 15.89 -2.24 29.52
CA GLY A 19 16.16 -3.46 30.28
C GLY A 19 15.55 -3.52 31.69
N ALA A 20 14.83 -2.49 32.12
CA ALA A 20 14.12 -2.47 33.41
C ALA A 20 12.60 -2.48 33.21
N ALA A 21 11.86 -3.17 34.08
CA ALA A 21 10.40 -3.17 34.05
C ALA A 21 9.87 -1.73 34.17
N ALA A 22 8.95 -1.36 33.28
CA ALA A 22 8.32 -0.05 33.28
C ALA A 22 6.86 -0.18 33.76
N ALA A 23 6.35 0.89 34.38
CA ALA A 23 4.96 0.98 34.83
C ALA A 23 4.23 2.04 34.00
N PRO A 24 3.47 1.64 32.97
CA PRO A 24 2.74 2.59 32.14
C PRO A 24 1.48 3.07 32.86
N GLN A 25 0.98 4.22 32.41
CA GLN A 25 -0.36 4.71 32.74
C GLN A 25 -1.27 4.51 31.53
N PHE A 26 -2.54 4.19 31.77
CA PHE A 26 -3.54 4.12 30.70
C PHE A 26 -4.49 5.31 30.82
N VAL A 27 -4.58 6.10 29.75
CA VAL A 27 -5.44 7.30 29.69
C VAL A 27 -6.12 7.31 28.33
N ASP A 28 -7.46 7.34 28.32
CA ASP A 28 -8.28 7.37 27.09
C ASP A 28 -7.90 6.31 26.06
N GLY A 29 -7.65 5.07 26.53
CA GLY A 29 -7.25 3.94 25.69
C GLY A 29 -5.77 3.94 25.26
N LYS A 30 -5.00 4.98 25.58
CA LYS A 30 -3.58 5.10 25.22
C LYS A 30 -2.66 4.65 26.35
N LEU A 31 -1.47 4.17 25.98
CA LEU A 31 -0.39 3.80 26.91
C LEU A 31 0.59 4.96 27.05
N LEU A 32 0.79 5.44 28.28
CA LEU A 32 1.64 6.58 28.60
C LEU A 32 2.86 6.14 29.43
N LEU A 33 4.05 6.61 29.02
CA LEU A 33 5.29 6.48 29.78
C LEU A 33 5.89 7.87 30.04
N GLY A 34 5.93 8.27 31.31
CA GLY A 34 6.52 9.54 31.73
C GLY A 34 8.03 9.48 31.87
N ASN A 35 8.66 10.66 31.99
CA ASN A 35 10.11 10.82 32.25
C ASN A 35 11.02 10.08 31.25
N MET A 36 10.61 10.05 29.98
CA MET A 36 11.38 9.38 28.93
C MET A 36 12.72 10.09 28.68
N PRO A 37 13.83 9.33 28.54
CA PRO A 37 15.11 9.89 28.09
C PRO A 37 15.03 10.26 26.61
N GLU A 38 16.02 11.01 26.11
CA GLU A 38 16.12 11.39 24.70
C GLU A 38 16.18 10.19 23.76
N ARG A 39 16.83 9.10 24.20
CA ARG A 39 16.91 7.82 23.49
C ARG A 39 16.60 6.69 24.45
N ALA A 40 15.78 5.73 24.00
CA ALA A 40 15.44 4.55 24.77
C ALA A 40 15.25 3.33 23.88
N THR A 41 15.37 2.16 24.47
CA THR A 41 14.86 0.91 23.93
C THR A 41 13.62 0.52 24.73
N LEU A 42 12.51 0.33 24.02
CA LEU A 42 11.25 -0.10 24.59
C LEU A 42 10.91 -1.48 24.04
N GLU A 43 10.67 -2.43 24.93
CA GLU A 43 10.19 -3.77 24.59
C GLU A 43 8.77 -3.91 25.15
N ILE A 44 7.83 -4.27 24.29
CA ILE A 44 6.42 -4.47 24.63
C ILE A 44 6.06 -5.90 24.24
N VAL A 45 5.50 -6.64 25.18
CA VAL A 45 4.85 -7.92 24.91
C VAL A 45 3.35 -7.72 25.05
N SER A 46 2.62 -7.95 23.96
CA SER A 46 1.17 -7.86 23.91
C SER A 46 0.56 -9.08 23.23
N THR A 47 -0.68 -9.39 23.59
CA THR A 47 -1.48 -10.42 22.93
C THR A 47 -2.70 -9.79 22.26
N CYS A 48 -3.13 -10.36 21.13
CA CYS A 48 -4.37 -10.01 20.42
C CYS A 48 -5.13 -11.29 20.06
N ASN A 49 -6.41 -11.17 19.65
CA ASN A 49 -7.24 -12.32 19.26
C ASN A 49 -7.71 -12.23 17.79
N PRO A 50 -6.87 -12.64 16.82
CA PRO A 50 -7.19 -12.51 15.39
C PRO A 50 -8.43 -13.31 14.96
N ALA A 51 -8.74 -14.41 15.67
CA ALA A 51 -9.91 -15.25 15.35
C ALA A 51 -11.24 -14.58 15.72
N ALA A 52 -11.23 -13.66 16.69
CA ALA A 52 -12.40 -12.87 17.07
C ALA A 52 -12.50 -11.53 16.31
N ASN A 53 -11.49 -11.19 15.50
CA ASN A 53 -11.39 -9.90 14.84
C ASN A 53 -12.24 -9.86 13.55
N THR A 54 -13.53 -9.57 13.69
CA THR A 54 -14.46 -9.43 12.55
C THR A 54 -14.38 -8.06 11.88
N GLN A 55 -13.58 -7.12 12.39
CA GLN A 55 -13.41 -5.80 11.79
C GLN A 55 -12.48 -5.85 10.56
N LEU A 56 -11.69 -6.92 10.44
CA LEU A 56 -10.66 -7.09 9.40
C LEU A 56 -9.64 -5.92 9.38
N SER A 57 -9.34 -5.37 10.56
CA SER A 57 -8.34 -4.30 10.80
C SER A 57 -7.37 -4.73 11.90
N GLY A 58 -6.08 -4.52 11.70
CA GLY A 58 -5.00 -5.16 12.44
C GLY A 58 -4.75 -6.60 11.98
N LEU A 59 -4.39 -7.50 12.91
CA LEU A 59 -4.20 -8.92 12.62
C LEU A 59 -5.54 -9.67 12.74
N TYR A 60 -5.92 -10.41 11.71
CA TYR A 60 -7.17 -11.16 11.66
C TYR A 60 -6.99 -12.49 10.92
N THR A 61 -8.02 -13.34 10.94
CA THR A 61 -8.03 -14.59 10.18
C THR A 61 -9.09 -14.58 9.09
N SER A 62 -8.74 -15.06 7.90
CA SER A 62 -9.67 -15.43 6.83
C SER A 62 -9.43 -16.89 6.47
N GLN A 63 -10.46 -17.72 6.66
CA GLN A 63 -10.47 -19.14 6.29
C GLN A 63 -9.24 -19.93 6.80
N GLY A 64 -8.83 -19.66 8.05
CA GLY A 64 -7.69 -20.34 8.68
C GLY A 64 -6.31 -19.82 8.26
N THR A 65 -6.23 -18.75 7.48
CA THR A 65 -4.98 -18.01 7.18
C THR A 65 -5.01 -16.67 7.93
N PHE A 66 -3.86 -16.28 8.49
CA PHE A 66 -3.69 -14.96 9.10
C PHE A 66 -3.32 -13.92 8.05
N PHE A 67 -3.92 -12.75 8.16
CA PHE A 67 -3.67 -11.57 7.34
C PHE A 67 -3.64 -10.33 8.21
N THR A 68 -3.08 -9.25 7.67
CA THR A 68 -3.10 -7.93 8.31
C THR A 68 -3.68 -6.90 7.36
N GLN A 69 -4.44 -5.95 7.92
CA GLN A 69 -4.78 -4.68 7.27
C GLN A 69 -4.46 -3.57 8.27
N CYS A 70 -3.42 -2.78 8.01
CA CYS A 70 -2.94 -1.79 8.96
C CYS A 70 -3.33 -0.36 8.57
N GLU A 71 -3.71 -0.12 7.32
CA GLU A 71 -4.19 1.19 6.90
C GLU A 71 -5.68 1.38 7.25
N ALA A 72 -6.08 2.53 7.80
CA ALA A 72 -5.25 3.69 8.17
C ALA A 72 -4.58 3.58 9.55
N GLU A 73 -5.28 2.97 10.50
CA GLU A 73 -4.93 2.98 11.92
C GLU A 73 -5.09 1.58 12.55
N GLY A 74 -4.76 0.53 11.80
CA GLY A 74 -4.93 -0.86 12.21
C GLY A 74 -3.73 -1.45 12.94
N PHE A 75 -2.53 -0.86 12.84
CA PHE A 75 -1.34 -1.43 13.49
C PHE A 75 -1.41 -1.38 15.02
N ARG A 76 -2.09 -0.36 15.59
CA ARG A 76 -2.42 -0.28 17.03
C ARG A 76 -3.27 -1.45 17.54
N ARG A 77 -3.89 -2.23 16.65
CA ARG A 77 -4.63 -3.47 16.96
C ARG A 77 -3.75 -4.73 16.97
N ILE A 78 -2.43 -4.56 16.79
CA ILE A 78 -1.42 -5.63 16.84
C ILE A 78 -0.53 -5.43 18.07
N THR A 79 -0.05 -4.21 18.29
CA THR A 79 0.76 -3.83 19.47
C THR A 79 0.64 -2.33 19.74
N TYR A 80 1.16 -1.87 20.88
CA TYR A 80 1.21 -0.45 21.20
C TYR A 80 2.28 0.25 20.35
N PHE A 81 1.90 1.31 19.64
CA PHE A 81 2.81 2.01 18.72
C PHE A 81 2.47 3.50 18.56
N LEU A 82 3.37 4.27 17.96
CA LEU A 82 3.05 5.61 17.46
C LEU A 82 2.39 5.45 16.09
N ASP A 83 1.09 5.15 16.08
CA ASP A 83 0.39 4.68 14.88
C ASP A 83 -0.10 5.86 14.02
N ARG A 84 0.87 6.57 13.45
CA ARG A 84 0.73 7.77 12.61
C ARG A 84 1.80 7.76 11.49
N PRO A 85 1.49 8.24 10.28
CA PRO A 85 2.28 7.93 9.09
C PRO A 85 3.60 8.74 8.96
N ASP A 86 3.80 9.81 9.73
CA ASP A 86 5.09 10.50 9.84
C ASP A 86 6.11 9.79 10.74
N VAL A 87 5.71 8.73 11.46
CA VAL A 87 6.64 7.90 12.24
C VAL A 87 7.11 6.74 11.38
N MET A 88 8.25 6.93 10.72
CA MET A 88 8.87 5.93 9.86
C MET A 88 9.94 5.12 10.61
N ALA A 89 9.81 3.80 10.64
CA ALA A 89 10.74 2.89 11.29
C ALA A 89 11.22 1.78 10.35
N ARG A 90 12.42 1.23 10.59
CA ARG A 90 12.87 -0.02 9.94
C ARG A 90 12.28 -1.20 10.69
N TYR A 91 11.78 -2.19 9.95
CA TYR A 91 11.12 -3.36 10.54
C TYR A 91 11.93 -4.62 10.27
N LYS A 92 12.26 -5.33 11.36
CA LYS A 92 12.75 -6.70 11.31
C LYS A 92 11.75 -7.61 12.00
N VAL A 93 11.13 -8.49 11.22
CA VAL A 93 9.96 -9.27 11.66
C VAL A 93 10.34 -10.73 11.79
N THR A 94 10.10 -11.30 12.97
CA THR A 94 10.28 -12.74 13.20
C THR A 94 8.91 -13.39 13.36
N LEU A 95 8.59 -14.35 12.50
CA LEU A 95 7.34 -15.10 12.55
C LEU A 95 7.63 -16.52 13.00
N ARG A 96 6.85 -17.01 13.96
CA ARG A 96 6.92 -18.40 14.45
C ARG A 96 5.53 -19.00 14.46
N ALA A 97 5.36 -20.14 13.82
CA ALA A 97 4.08 -20.83 13.76
C ALA A 97 4.27 -22.34 13.64
N ASN A 98 3.19 -23.10 13.84
CA ASN A 98 3.18 -24.53 13.57
C ASN A 98 3.32 -24.78 12.06
N LYS A 99 4.36 -25.51 11.65
CA LYS A 99 4.71 -25.71 10.22
C LYS A 99 3.65 -26.48 9.45
N ALA A 100 2.93 -27.40 10.08
CA ALA A 100 1.89 -28.19 9.44
C ALA A 100 0.60 -27.37 9.22
N LEU A 101 0.32 -26.41 10.10
CA LEU A 101 -0.84 -25.51 9.98
C LEU A 101 -0.55 -24.29 9.12
N TYR A 102 0.66 -23.73 9.20
CA TYR A 102 1.06 -22.47 8.57
C TYR A 102 2.42 -22.62 7.85
N PRO A 103 2.52 -23.44 6.79
CA PRO A 103 3.80 -23.70 6.11
C PRO A 103 4.39 -22.47 5.41
N VAL A 104 3.60 -21.43 5.15
CA VAL A 104 4.02 -20.17 4.54
C VAL A 104 3.90 -19.06 5.58
N LEU A 105 5.01 -18.35 5.85
CA LEU A 105 5.12 -17.21 6.79
C LEU A 105 5.80 -16.02 6.09
N LEU A 106 5.03 -15.00 5.73
CA LEU A 106 5.46 -13.83 4.96
C LEU A 106 5.36 -12.55 5.78
N SER A 107 6.31 -11.64 5.57
CA SER A 107 6.24 -10.25 6.01
C SER A 107 6.96 -9.35 5.00
N ASN A 108 7.01 -8.04 5.23
CA ASN A 108 7.65 -7.08 4.34
C ASN A 108 9.15 -7.35 4.14
N GLY A 109 9.71 -6.86 3.03
CA GLY A 109 11.14 -6.87 2.78
C GLY A 109 11.69 -8.23 2.34
N ASN A 110 12.91 -8.52 2.76
CA ASN A 110 13.66 -9.69 2.30
C ASN A 110 13.66 -10.82 3.33
N LEU A 111 13.48 -12.07 2.87
CA LEU A 111 13.63 -13.25 3.71
C LEU A 111 15.11 -13.46 4.06
N VAL A 112 15.47 -13.22 5.32
CA VAL A 112 16.85 -13.32 5.84
C VAL A 112 17.16 -14.72 6.33
N SER A 113 16.21 -15.40 6.99
CA SER A 113 16.41 -16.77 7.44
C SER A 113 15.09 -17.52 7.55
N GLN A 114 15.15 -18.83 7.29
CA GLN A 114 14.06 -19.77 7.54
C GLN A 114 14.65 -21.03 8.17
N ARG A 115 14.04 -21.51 9.26
CA ARG A 115 14.48 -22.74 9.92
C ARG A 115 13.33 -23.46 10.61
N ASP A 116 13.49 -24.77 10.75
CA ASP A 116 12.63 -25.57 11.62
C ASP A 116 13.01 -25.36 13.08
N LEU A 117 12.01 -25.47 13.96
CA LEU A 117 12.14 -25.40 15.41
C LEU A 117 11.62 -26.72 16.02
N PRO A 118 11.90 -26.99 17.31
CA PRO A 118 11.28 -28.11 18.02
C PRO A 118 9.74 -28.09 17.97
N ASP A 119 9.13 -29.23 18.32
CA ASP A 119 7.67 -29.38 18.49
C ASP A 119 6.83 -29.05 17.24
N GLY A 120 7.41 -29.24 16.05
CA GLY A 120 6.72 -29.02 14.77
C GLY A 120 6.52 -27.55 14.38
N MET A 121 7.21 -26.64 15.08
CA MET A 121 7.21 -25.21 14.77
C MET A 121 8.26 -24.90 13.70
N HIS A 122 8.14 -23.74 13.05
CA HIS A 122 9.21 -23.17 12.23
C HIS A 122 9.26 -21.67 12.39
N GLN A 123 10.33 -21.05 11.88
CA GLN A 123 10.54 -19.62 11.96
C GLN A 123 10.97 -19.06 10.60
N THR A 124 10.43 -17.89 10.24
CA THR A 124 11.02 -17.00 9.23
C THR A 124 11.44 -15.68 9.86
N VAL A 125 12.48 -15.06 9.32
CA VAL A 125 12.95 -13.72 9.69
C VAL A 125 13.01 -12.87 8.43
N TRP A 126 12.33 -11.74 8.47
CA TRP A 126 12.22 -10.78 7.39
C TRP A 126 12.86 -9.46 7.81
N ASP A 127 13.53 -8.80 6.88
CA ASP A 127 14.20 -7.52 7.10
C ASP A 127 13.86 -6.59 5.94
N ASP A 128 13.17 -5.49 6.26
CA ASP A 128 12.87 -4.42 5.31
C ASP A 128 13.84 -3.26 5.55
N PRO A 129 14.77 -2.99 4.60
CA PRO A 129 15.79 -1.98 4.79
C PRO A 129 15.23 -0.54 4.73
N PHE A 130 14.02 -0.36 4.21
CA PHE A 130 13.41 0.96 4.05
C PHE A 130 12.63 1.33 5.31
N PRO A 131 12.90 2.51 5.91
CA PRO A 131 12.00 3.07 6.91
C PRO A 131 10.61 3.24 6.30
N LYS A 132 9.57 2.80 7.02
CA LYS A 132 8.18 2.93 6.59
C LYS A 132 7.28 3.20 7.81
N PRO A 133 6.12 3.85 7.61
CA PRO A 133 5.10 3.94 8.63
C PRO A 133 4.45 2.58 8.93
N SER A 134 3.81 2.50 10.10
CA SER A 134 3.15 1.30 10.62
C SER A 134 2.01 0.79 9.72
N TYR A 135 1.32 1.68 9.00
CA TYR A 135 0.22 1.29 8.12
C TYR A 135 0.65 0.40 6.94
N LEU A 136 1.94 0.43 6.58
CA LEU A 136 2.52 -0.42 5.51
C LEU A 136 3.08 -1.76 6.03
N PHE A 137 2.90 -2.06 7.31
CA PHE A 137 3.26 -3.35 7.87
C PHE A 137 2.32 -4.44 7.36
N ALA A 138 2.89 -5.57 6.93
CA ALA A 138 2.14 -6.77 6.60
C ALA A 138 2.70 -8.06 7.20
N LEU A 139 1.79 -8.96 7.53
CA LEU A 139 2.06 -10.34 7.90
C LEU A 139 1.01 -11.26 7.27
N VAL A 140 1.47 -12.35 6.67
CA VAL A 140 0.62 -13.46 6.22
C VAL A 140 1.14 -14.79 6.74
N ALA A 141 0.26 -15.61 7.31
CA ALA A 141 0.61 -16.97 7.73
C ALA A 141 -0.49 -17.98 7.38
N GLY A 142 -0.20 -18.96 6.52
CA GLY A 142 -1.25 -19.87 6.02
C GLY A 142 -0.76 -21.04 5.16
N LYS A 143 -1.72 -21.84 4.69
CA LYS A 143 -1.52 -22.89 3.69
C LYS A 143 -1.73 -22.32 2.29
N LEU A 144 -0.67 -21.73 1.75
CA LEU A 144 -0.69 -21.06 0.45
C LEU A 144 0.26 -21.76 -0.52
N VAL A 145 -0.02 -21.59 -1.81
CA VAL A 145 0.87 -21.92 -2.93
C VAL A 145 1.15 -20.65 -3.71
N ALA A 146 2.28 -20.60 -4.41
CA ALA A 146 2.66 -19.44 -5.20
C ALA A 146 2.89 -19.79 -6.66
N ARG A 147 2.47 -18.88 -7.54
CA ARG A 147 3.04 -18.75 -8.88
C ARG A 147 4.21 -17.78 -8.80
N GLU A 148 5.35 -18.16 -9.36
CA GLU A 148 6.59 -17.38 -9.23
C GLU A 148 7.24 -17.15 -10.59
N GLN A 149 7.81 -15.95 -10.77
CA GLN A 149 8.61 -15.63 -11.94
C GLN A 149 9.75 -14.68 -11.56
N LYS A 150 10.95 -15.00 -12.05
CA LYS A 150 12.07 -14.06 -12.00
C LYS A 150 12.03 -13.13 -13.21
N ILE A 151 12.23 -11.85 -12.96
CA ILE A 151 12.44 -10.85 -14.00
C ILE A 151 13.81 -10.22 -13.84
N ARG A 152 14.40 -9.73 -14.94
CA ARG A 152 15.64 -8.97 -14.92
C ARG A 152 15.36 -7.57 -15.43
N THR A 153 15.65 -6.56 -14.62
CA THR A 153 15.47 -5.16 -15.01
C THR A 153 16.57 -4.70 -15.98
N PRO A 154 16.37 -3.59 -16.73
CA PRO A 154 17.41 -3.01 -17.58
C PRO A 154 18.72 -2.68 -16.82
N ALA A 155 18.63 -2.38 -15.53
CA ALA A 155 19.77 -2.19 -14.64
C ALA A 155 20.53 -3.49 -14.30
N GLY A 156 20.07 -4.64 -14.80
CA GLY A 156 20.71 -5.94 -14.64
C GLY A 156 20.36 -6.69 -13.36
N ARG A 157 19.57 -6.10 -12.45
CA ARG A 157 19.12 -6.71 -11.19
C ARG A 157 17.99 -7.71 -11.44
N GLU A 158 18.08 -8.87 -10.80
CA GLU A 158 17.01 -9.86 -10.80
C GLU A 158 16.04 -9.61 -9.65
N HIS A 159 14.74 -9.75 -9.91
CA HIS A 159 13.68 -9.67 -8.90
C HIS A 159 12.79 -10.90 -8.98
N LEU A 160 12.36 -11.41 -7.82
CA LEU A 160 11.41 -12.50 -7.73
C LEU A 160 9.99 -11.97 -7.53
N LEU A 161 9.11 -12.19 -8.49
CA LEU A 161 7.69 -11.83 -8.40
C LEU A 161 6.88 -13.07 -8.03
N GLN A 162 5.96 -12.93 -7.08
CA GLN A 162 5.22 -14.06 -6.51
C GLN A 162 3.75 -13.69 -6.29
N VAL A 163 2.84 -14.58 -6.69
CA VAL A 163 1.39 -14.46 -6.41
C VAL A 163 0.96 -15.67 -5.58
N TYR A 164 0.68 -15.43 -4.30
CA TYR A 164 0.26 -16.42 -3.33
C TYR A 164 -1.26 -16.51 -3.25
N VAL A 165 -1.77 -17.73 -3.32
CA VAL A 165 -3.20 -18.06 -3.23
C VAL A 165 -3.40 -19.38 -2.49
N ARG A 166 -4.66 -19.72 -2.19
CA ARG A 166 -5.00 -21.08 -1.74
C ARG A 166 -4.78 -22.06 -2.90
N ALA A 167 -4.48 -23.32 -2.56
CA ALA A 167 -4.09 -24.35 -3.54
C ALA A 167 -5.04 -24.50 -4.74
N GLY A 168 -6.36 -24.36 -4.54
CA GLY A 168 -7.37 -24.51 -5.59
C GLY A 168 -7.52 -23.33 -6.55
N ASP A 169 -6.77 -22.25 -6.34
CA ASP A 169 -6.90 -21.00 -7.12
C ASP A 169 -5.64 -20.67 -7.96
N LEU A 170 -4.61 -21.53 -7.92
CA LEU A 170 -3.31 -21.27 -8.55
C LEU A 170 -3.38 -21.09 -10.08
N ASP A 171 -4.26 -21.83 -10.75
CA ASP A 171 -4.49 -21.75 -12.19
C ASP A 171 -5.05 -20.39 -12.65
N LYS A 172 -5.67 -19.63 -11.74
CA LYS A 172 -6.31 -18.33 -12.02
C LYS A 172 -5.39 -17.12 -11.79
N THR A 173 -4.12 -17.34 -11.47
CA THR A 173 -3.17 -16.27 -11.05
C THR A 173 -2.29 -15.72 -12.17
N ASP A 174 -2.38 -16.30 -13.37
CA ASP A 174 -1.48 -15.94 -14.48
C ASP A 174 -1.61 -14.47 -14.87
N HIS A 175 -2.84 -13.99 -15.04
CA HIS A 175 -3.09 -12.62 -15.45
C HIS A 175 -2.60 -11.60 -14.43
N ALA A 176 -2.78 -11.85 -13.13
CA ALA A 176 -2.24 -10.99 -12.07
C ALA A 176 -0.71 -10.92 -12.10
N LEU A 177 -0.02 -12.06 -12.31
CA LEU A 177 1.44 -12.07 -12.44
C LEU A 177 1.91 -11.33 -13.69
N GLN A 178 1.26 -11.53 -14.84
CA GLN A 178 1.59 -10.80 -16.07
C GLN A 178 1.34 -9.30 -15.92
N SER A 179 0.27 -8.92 -15.22
CA SER A 179 -0.03 -7.51 -14.93
C SER A 179 1.08 -6.90 -14.09
N LEU A 180 1.54 -7.57 -13.03
CA LEU A 180 2.65 -7.11 -12.20
C LEU A 180 3.95 -6.92 -13.00
N ILE A 181 4.26 -7.83 -13.93
CA ILE A 181 5.42 -7.71 -14.82
C ILE A 181 5.32 -6.47 -15.70
N LYS A 182 4.13 -6.22 -16.29
CA LYS A 182 3.88 -5.02 -17.10
C LYS A 182 3.97 -3.75 -16.27
N SER A 183 3.45 -3.74 -15.05
CA SER A 183 3.52 -2.59 -14.13
C SER A 183 4.97 -2.23 -13.82
N VAL A 184 5.82 -3.23 -13.53
CA VAL A 184 7.26 -3.03 -13.31
C VAL A 184 7.95 -2.44 -14.53
N ALA A 185 7.67 -2.96 -15.72
CA ALA A 185 8.28 -2.46 -16.95
C ALA A 185 7.82 -1.03 -17.27
N TRP A 186 6.51 -0.77 -17.18
CA TRP A 186 5.94 0.52 -17.51
C TRP A 186 6.40 1.63 -16.56
N ASP A 187 6.54 1.37 -15.27
CA ASP A 187 6.97 2.41 -14.32
C ASP A 187 8.43 2.82 -14.55
N VAL A 188 9.27 1.87 -14.98
CA VAL A 188 10.64 2.16 -15.44
C VAL A 188 10.61 2.97 -16.73
N ASP A 189 9.84 2.55 -17.73
CA ASP A 189 9.84 3.22 -19.04
C ASP A 189 9.20 4.62 -18.99
N ARG A 190 8.13 4.79 -18.21
CA ARG A 190 7.35 6.04 -18.09
C ARG A 190 7.96 7.00 -17.07
N PHE A 191 8.28 6.49 -15.88
CA PHE A 191 8.69 7.29 -14.72
C PHE A 191 10.12 7.01 -14.23
N GLY A 192 10.87 6.09 -14.85
CA GLY A 192 12.24 5.79 -14.43
C GLY A 192 12.32 5.15 -13.04
N LEU A 193 11.21 4.58 -12.56
CA LEU A 193 11.06 4.10 -11.20
C LEU A 193 11.21 2.57 -11.16
N ALA A 194 12.35 2.11 -10.64
CA ALA A 194 12.64 0.69 -10.53
C ALA A 194 12.07 0.07 -9.25
N LEU A 195 11.80 -1.24 -9.28
CA LEU A 195 11.58 -2.03 -8.07
C LEU A 195 12.84 -2.02 -7.20
N ASP A 196 12.68 -1.66 -5.92
CA ASP A 196 13.77 -1.41 -4.98
C ASP A 196 14.08 -2.60 -4.04
N LEU A 197 13.19 -3.58 -3.95
CA LEU A 197 13.37 -4.84 -3.20
C LEU A 197 13.80 -6.01 -4.11
N ASP A 198 14.34 -7.08 -3.53
CA ASP A 198 14.74 -8.29 -4.27
C ASP A 198 13.54 -9.14 -4.71
N ARG A 199 12.37 -8.86 -4.15
CA ARG A 199 11.12 -9.57 -4.41
C ARG A 199 9.91 -8.65 -4.31
N PHE A 200 8.81 -9.09 -4.90
CA PHE A 200 7.50 -8.49 -4.74
C PHE A 200 6.45 -9.59 -4.63
N MET A 201 5.68 -9.57 -3.55
CA MET A 201 4.69 -10.60 -3.25
C MET A 201 3.29 -10.00 -3.29
N ILE A 202 2.37 -10.69 -3.96
CA ILE A 202 0.93 -10.46 -3.88
C ILE A 202 0.32 -11.65 -3.16
N VAL A 203 -0.56 -11.43 -2.18
CA VAL A 203 -1.34 -12.48 -1.54
C VAL A 203 -2.83 -12.19 -1.71
N ALA A 204 -3.59 -13.15 -2.24
CA ALA A 204 -5.03 -13.00 -2.38
C ALA A 204 -5.80 -13.58 -1.18
N THR A 205 -6.80 -12.84 -0.70
CA THR A 205 -7.76 -13.28 0.33
C THR A 205 -9.20 -12.96 -0.06
N SER A 206 -10.16 -13.75 0.40
CA SER A 206 -11.59 -13.52 0.13
C SER A 206 -12.24 -12.53 1.09
N ASP A 207 -11.71 -12.42 2.32
CA ASP A 207 -12.21 -11.49 3.33
C ASP A 207 -11.25 -10.30 3.44
N PHE A 208 -11.59 -9.22 2.72
CA PHE A 208 -10.84 -7.96 2.67
C PHE A 208 -11.82 -6.79 2.48
N ASN A 209 -11.79 -5.80 3.36
CA ASN A 209 -12.68 -4.63 3.30
C ASN A 209 -12.39 -3.75 2.08
N MET A 210 -11.10 -3.63 1.72
CA MET A 210 -10.63 -2.81 0.59
C MET A 210 -10.48 -3.65 -0.69
N GLY A 211 -10.09 -3.00 -1.79
CA GLY A 211 -9.75 -3.69 -3.04
C GLY A 211 -8.42 -4.44 -2.93
N ALA A 212 -7.36 -3.71 -2.58
CA ALA A 212 -6.03 -4.22 -2.29
C ALA A 212 -5.30 -3.24 -1.36
N MET A 213 -4.07 -3.55 -1.01
CA MET A 213 -3.25 -2.78 -0.07
C MET A 213 -1.76 -2.89 -0.43
N GLU A 214 -1.07 -1.76 -0.45
CA GLU A 214 0.28 -1.57 -1.01
C GLU A 214 1.43 -1.94 -0.06
N ASN A 215 1.18 -2.78 0.96
CA ASN A 215 2.17 -3.03 2.02
C ASN A 215 3.54 -3.38 1.43
N LYS A 216 4.59 -2.65 1.81
CA LYS A 216 5.90 -2.66 1.13
C LYS A 216 6.42 -4.08 0.83
N GLY A 217 6.38 -4.47 -0.43
CA GLY A 217 6.86 -5.77 -0.93
C GLY A 217 5.98 -6.99 -0.62
N LEU A 218 4.86 -6.83 0.08
CA LEU A 218 3.89 -7.86 0.45
C LEU A 218 2.46 -7.32 0.33
N ASN A 219 2.00 -7.06 -0.89
CA ASN A 219 0.67 -6.53 -1.10
C ASN A 219 -0.39 -7.60 -0.81
N ILE A 220 -1.50 -7.18 -0.21
CA ILE A 220 -2.62 -8.08 0.11
C ILE A 220 -3.83 -7.61 -0.71
N PHE A 221 -4.42 -8.53 -1.46
CA PHE A 221 -5.47 -8.24 -2.42
C PHE A 221 -6.75 -8.99 -2.07
N ASN A 222 -7.90 -8.37 -2.32
CA ASN A 222 -9.14 -9.11 -2.47
C ASN A 222 -9.03 -10.04 -3.69
N THR A 223 -9.47 -11.29 -3.56
CA THR A 223 -9.48 -12.27 -4.67
C THR A 223 -10.13 -11.78 -5.96
N LYS A 224 -11.09 -10.84 -5.87
CA LYS A 224 -11.70 -10.15 -7.02
C LYS A 224 -10.67 -9.51 -7.96
N TYR A 225 -9.56 -9.01 -7.41
CA TYR A 225 -8.51 -8.30 -8.15
C TYR A 225 -7.26 -9.17 -8.38
N VAL A 226 -7.38 -10.51 -8.28
CA VAL A 226 -6.28 -11.44 -8.56
C VAL A 226 -6.72 -12.63 -9.42
N LEU A 227 -7.88 -13.22 -9.14
CA LEU A 227 -8.27 -14.49 -9.72
C LEU A 227 -9.06 -14.28 -11.02
N ALA A 228 -8.50 -14.72 -12.16
CA ALA A 228 -9.20 -14.71 -13.44
C ALA A 228 -8.94 -15.99 -14.25
N SER A 229 -10.00 -16.44 -14.93
CA SER A 229 -9.92 -17.44 -16.00
C SER A 229 -10.94 -17.11 -17.09
N PRO A 230 -10.75 -17.56 -18.35
CA PRO A 230 -11.70 -17.29 -19.42
C PRO A 230 -13.12 -17.84 -19.18
N SER A 231 -13.27 -18.81 -18.27
CA SER A 231 -14.58 -19.38 -17.93
C SER A 231 -15.29 -18.68 -16.79
N THR A 232 -14.60 -17.81 -16.02
CA THR A 232 -15.18 -17.18 -14.81
C THR A 232 -15.04 -15.67 -14.75
N ALA A 233 -14.15 -15.05 -15.54
CA ALA A 233 -13.86 -13.62 -15.51
C ALA A 233 -14.21 -12.96 -16.85
N THR A 234 -14.83 -11.78 -16.77
CA THR A 234 -15.16 -10.93 -17.92
C THR A 234 -13.98 -10.07 -18.34
N ASP A 235 -14.01 -9.46 -19.53
CA ASP A 235 -12.99 -8.51 -19.97
C ASP A 235 -12.80 -7.35 -18.98
N VAL A 236 -13.89 -6.91 -18.33
CA VAL A 236 -13.87 -5.90 -17.27
C VAL A 236 -13.10 -6.39 -16.04
N ASP A 237 -13.26 -7.66 -15.66
CA ASP A 237 -12.50 -8.23 -14.55
C ASP A 237 -11.01 -8.30 -14.88
N TYR A 238 -10.64 -8.71 -16.09
CA TYR A 238 -9.24 -8.68 -16.55
C TYR A 238 -8.65 -7.26 -16.51
N ALA A 239 -9.39 -6.26 -17.00
CA ALA A 239 -8.96 -4.87 -16.97
C ALA A 239 -8.81 -4.34 -15.53
N ASN A 240 -9.75 -4.67 -14.65
CA ASN A 240 -9.69 -4.30 -13.24
C ASN A 240 -8.49 -4.93 -12.51
N ILE A 241 -8.19 -6.21 -12.79
CA ILE A 241 -6.99 -6.87 -12.25
C ILE A 241 -5.73 -6.15 -12.72
N GLU A 242 -5.63 -5.82 -14.02
CA GLU A 242 -4.47 -5.11 -14.56
C GLU A 242 -4.31 -3.73 -13.91
N SER A 243 -5.40 -2.97 -13.80
CA SER A 243 -5.43 -1.65 -13.17
C SER A 243 -5.02 -1.69 -11.71
N VAL A 244 -5.64 -2.55 -10.89
CA VAL A 244 -5.38 -2.61 -9.44
C VAL A 244 -4.00 -3.19 -9.16
N VAL A 245 -3.54 -4.21 -9.90
CA VAL A 245 -2.16 -4.69 -9.76
C VAL A 245 -1.14 -3.59 -10.12
N GLY A 246 -1.43 -2.77 -11.14
CA GLY A 246 -0.70 -1.54 -11.45
C GLY A 246 -0.68 -0.57 -10.27
N HIS A 247 -1.86 -0.15 -9.81
CA HIS A 247 -2.06 0.79 -8.71
C HIS A 247 -1.22 0.44 -7.48
N GLU A 248 -1.37 -0.77 -6.96
CA GLU A 248 -0.65 -1.19 -5.75
C GLU A 248 0.86 -1.34 -5.97
N TYR A 249 1.30 -1.61 -7.20
CA TYR A 249 2.73 -1.59 -7.52
C TYR A 249 3.27 -0.16 -7.57
N PHE A 250 2.51 0.78 -8.13
CA PHE A 250 2.91 2.18 -8.27
C PHE A 250 3.04 2.90 -6.93
N HIS A 251 2.22 2.54 -5.94
CA HIS A 251 2.38 2.98 -4.56
C HIS A 251 3.76 2.68 -3.97
N ASN A 252 4.52 1.72 -4.52
CA ASN A 252 5.90 1.46 -4.10
C ASN A 252 6.77 2.73 -4.09
N TRP A 253 6.47 3.68 -4.98
CA TRP A 253 7.08 5.01 -4.99
C TRP A 253 6.14 6.10 -4.47
N THR A 254 4.90 6.16 -4.96
CA THR A 254 3.92 7.20 -4.62
C THR A 254 3.00 6.76 -3.48
N GLY A 255 3.57 6.61 -2.27
CA GLY A 255 2.86 6.15 -1.08
C GLY A 255 3.81 5.49 -0.09
N ASN A 256 4.78 4.73 -0.58
CA ASN A 256 5.72 3.99 0.26
C ASN A 256 7.07 4.69 0.42
N ARG A 257 7.78 4.98 -0.69
CA ARG A 257 9.09 5.66 -0.64
C ARG A 257 8.95 7.13 -0.28
N VAL A 258 7.91 7.78 -0.79
CA VAL A 258 7.42 9.06 -0.28
C VAL A 258 6.02 8.82 0.25
N THR A 259 5.82 9.00 1.55
CA THR A 259 4.56 8.69 2.23
C THR A 259 3.85 9.95 2.73
N CYS A 260 2.68 9.80 3.35
CA CYS A 260 1.88 10.91 3.86
C CYS A 260 2.39 11.35 5.25
N ARG A 261 2.57 12.66 5.47
CA ARG A 261 2.88 13.20 6.80
C ARG A 261 1.76 12.95 7.82
N ASP A 262 0.53 13.08 7.36
CA ASP A 262 -0.68 12.87 8.13
C ASP A 262 -1.80 12.43 7.19
N TRP A 263 -2.89 11.90 7.74
CA TRP A 263 -3.97 11.32 6.94
C TRP A 263 -4.80 12.35 6.16
N PHE A 264 -4.70 13.65 6.46
CA PHE A 264 -5.30 14.67 5.60
C PHE A 264 -4.64 14.72 4.23
N GLN A 265 -3.39 14.25 4.12
CA GLN A 265 -2.64 14.19 2.87
C GLN A 265 -3.00 12.98 2.01
N LEU A 266 -4.04 12.19 2.32
CA LEU A 266 -4.31 10.91 1.64
C LEU A 266 -4.29 11.02 0.10
N SER A 267 -4.86 12.09 -0.47
CA SER A 267 -4.87 12.31 -1.93
C SER A 267 -3.48 12.51 -2.54
N LEU A 268 -2.45 12.85 -1.75
CA LEU A 268 -1.05 12.86 -2.20
C LEU A 268 -0.65 11.51 -2.78
N LYS A 269 -0.96 10.41 -2.06
CA LYS A 269 -0.66 9.07 -2.54
C LYS A 269 -1.77 8.55 -3.45
N GLU A 270 -3.04 8.75 -3.08
CA GLU A 270 -4.16 8.16 -3.81
C GLU A 270 -4.42 8.84 -5.14
N GLY A 271 -4.59 10.16 -5.16
CA GLY A 271 -4.83 10.89 -6.41
C GLY A 271 -3.69 10.71 -7.41
N LEU A 272 -2.44 10.75 -6.93
CA LEU A 272 -1.26 10.52 -7.77
C LEU A 272 -1.17 9.08 -8.27
N THR A 273 -1.50 8.09 -7.45
CA THR A 273 -1.42 6.67 -7.83
C THR A 273 -2.56 6.25 -8.74
N VAL A 274 -3.78 6.75 -8.50
CA VAL A 274 -4.91 6.63 -9.43
C VAL A 274 -4.56 7.26 -10.78
N PHE A 275 -3.99 8.47 -10.80
CA PHE A 275 -3.53 9.05 -12.06
C PHE A 275 -2.54 8.13 -12.80
N ARG A 276 -1.60 7.51 -12.07
CA ARG A 276 -0.60 6.60 -12.65
C ARG A 276 -1.24 5.31 -13.18
N ASP A 277 -2.19 4.70 -12.47
CA ASP A 277 -2.90 3.52 -12.99
C ASP A 277 -3.74 3.86 -14.22
N GLN A 278 -4.37 5.03 -14.25
CA GLN A 278 -5.17 5.48 -15.39
C GLN A 278 -4.30 5.66 -16.65
N GLU A 279 -3.08 6.21 -16.50
CA GLU A 279 -2.11 6.32 -17.58
C GLU A 279 -1.58 4.94 -18.01
N PHE A 280 -1.32 4.05 -17.05
CA PHE A 280 -0.87 2.68 -17.31
C PHE A 280 -1.90 1.89 -18.11
N SER A 281 -3.15 1.82 -17.65
CA SER A 281 -4.23 1.11 -18.34
C SER A 281 -4.50 1.68 -19.73
N ALA A 282 -4.41 3.00 -19.90
CA ALA A 282 -4.53 3.63 -21.22
C ALA A 282 -3.40 3.20 -22.16
N ASP A 283 -2.15 3.15 -21.69
CA ASP A 283 -1.01 2.70 -22.50
C ASP A 283 -1.04 1.19 -22.78
N MET A 284 -1.47 0.36 -21.84
CA MET A 284 -1.65 -1.09 -22.08
C MET A 284 -2.74 -1.36 -23.11
N ALA A 285 -3.89 -0.69 -23.01
CA ALA A 285 -4.97 -0.81 -23.98
C ALA A 285 -4.52 -0.34 -25.37
N ALA A 286 -3.76 0.75 -25.43
CA ALA A 286 -3.21 1.26 -26.69
C ALA A 286 -2.19 0.29 -27.32
N ALA A 287 -1.32 -0.33 -26.52
CA ALA A 287 -0.35 -1.30 -26.99
C ALA A 287 -0.99 -2.60 -27.49
N ALA A 288 -2.14 -2.98 -26.92
CA ALA A 288 -2.92 -4.14 -27.36
C ALA A 288 -3.78 -3.85 -28.60
N ALA A 289 -4.04 -2.58 -28.94
CA ALA A 289 -4.91 -2.20 -30.04
C ALA A 289 -4.21 -2.31 -31.42
N PRO A 290 -4.89 -2.84 -32.46
CA PRO A 290 -4.29 -2.99 -33.78
C PRO A 290 -4.23 -1.66 -34.56
N GLY A 291 -3.13 -1.44 -35.26
CA GLY A 291 -2.99 -0.35 -36.24
C GLY A 291 -3.23 1.03 -35.62
N SER A 292 -4.11 1.82 -36.24
CA SER A 292 -4.43 3.19 -35.79
C SER A 292 -5.46 3.25 -34.65
N ALA A 293 -5.87 2.12 -34.07
CA ALA A 293 -6.87 2.08 -32.99
C ALA A 293 -6.32 2.46 -31.60
N ALA A 294 -5.01 2.65 -31.46
CA ALA A 294 -4.35 2.97 -30.20
C ALA A 294 -4.94 4.22 -29.52
N ASP A 295 -5.20 5.29 -30.29
CA ASP A 295 -5.78 6.53 -29.74
C ASP A 295 -7.24 6.33 -29.30
N SER A 296 -8.00 5.53 -30.07
CA SER A 296 -9.36 5.16 -29.69
C SER A 296 -9.39 4.34 -28.40
N ALA A 297 -8.43 3.42 -28.21
CA ALA A 297 -8.33 2.65 -26.98
C ALA A 297 -8.08 3.58 -25.77
N ARG A 298 -7.12 4.51 -25.86
CA ARG A 298 -6.91 5.54 -24.81
C ARG A 298 -8.17 6.36 -24.53
N ALA A 299 -8.88 6.76 -25.60
CA ALA A 299 -10.10 7.54 -25.47
C ALA A 299 -11.22 6.78 -24.73
N VAL A 300 -11.35 5.46 -24.95
CA VAL A 300 -12.34 4.62 -24.22
C VAL A 300 -12.07 4.65 -22.71
N LEU A 301 -10.83 4.37 -22.30
CA LEU A 301 -10.45 4.39 -20.88
C LEU A 301 -10.71 5.78 -20.28
N ARG A 302 -10.41 6.85 -21.02
CA ARG A 302 -10.70 8.21 -20.56
C ARG A 302 -12.19 8.49 -20.43
N ILE A 303 -13.02 8.01 -21.35
CA ILE A 303 -14.49 8.14 -21.28
C ILE A 303 -15.02 7.44 -20.03
N GLU A 304 -14.51 6.26 -19.69
CA GLU A 304 -14.93 5.50 -18.51
C GLU A 304 -14.60 6.24 -17.21
N GLN A 305 -13.38 6.78 -17.09
CA GLN A 305 -12.96 7.61 -15.94
C GLN A 305 -13.87 8.85 -15.78
N VAL A 306 -14.13 9.58 -16.86
CA VAL A 306 -15.02 10.76 -16.83
C VAL A 306 -16.46 10.39 -16.49
N ARG A 307 -16.94 9.22 -16.96
CA ARG A 307 -18.25 8.70 -16.59
C ARG A 307 -18.31 8.41 -15.09
N SER A 308 -17.32 7.69 -14.56
CA SER A 308 -17.22 7.37 -13.13
C SER A 308 -17.25 8.63 -12.27
N LEU A 309 -16.40 9.62 -12.59
CA LEU A 309 -16.35 10.92 -11.90
C LEU A 309 -17.73 11.61 -11.89
N ARG A 310 -18.41 11.68 -13.03
CA ARG A 310 -19.73 12.32 -13.14
C ARG A 310 -20.85 11.54 -12.43
N SER A 311 -20.76 10.22 -12.38
CA SER A 311 -21.80 9.37 -11.78
C SER A 311 -21.63 9.12 -10.29
N LEU A 312 -20.40 9.17 -9.77
CA LEU A 312 -20.08 8.83 -8.38
C LEU A 312 -19.55 10.05 -7.61
N GLN A 313 -18.51 10.71 -8.13
CA GLN A 313 -17.84 11.80 -7.42
C GLN A 313 -18.66 13.09 -7.41
N PHE A 314 -19.31 13.46 -8.52
CA PHE A 314 -20.13 14.69 -8.57
C PHE A 314 -21.31 14.66 -7.58
N PRO A 315 -22.06 13.54 -7.45
CA PRO A 315 -23.06 13.42 -6.38
C PRO A 315 -22.48 13.51 -4.96
N GLU A 316 -21.29 12.96 -4.71
CA GLU A 316 -20.61 13.06 -3.42
C GLU A 316 -20.24 14.52 -3.08
N ASP A 317 -19.66 15.24 -4.05
CA ASP A 317 -19.25 16.65 -3.92
C ASP A 317 -20.43 17.63 -3.80
N ALA A 318 -21.63 17.20 -4.20
CA ALA A 318 -22.89 17.93 -4.01
C ALA A 318 -23.68 17.46 -2.78
N GLY A 319 -23.17 16.46 -2.06
CA GLY A 319 -23.83 15.79 -0.95
C GLY A 319 -23.37 16.30 0.42
N PRO A 320 -23.93 15.75 1.52
CA PRO A 320 -23.57 16.12 2.89
C PRO A 320 -22.15 15.67 3.29
N MET A 321 -21.55 14.76 2.52
CA MET A 321 -20.16 14.29 2.70
C MET A 321 -19.17 15.04 1.81
N ALA A 322 -19.57 16.16 1.17
CA ALA A 322 -18.66 16.93 0.34
C ALA A 322 -17.45 17.41 1.14
N HIS A 323 -16.25 17.19 0.59
CA HIS A 323 -15.00 17.59 1.19
C HIS A 323 -13.96 17.92 0.10
N PRO A 324 -12.94 18.76 0.36
CA PRO A 324 -11.80 18.90 -0.55
C PRO A 324 -11.01 17.59 -0.69
N VAL A 325 -10.21 17.47 -1.77
CA VAL A 325 -9.33 16.30 -1.97
C VAL A 325 -8.31 16.13 -0.85
N GLN A 326 -7.93 17.23 -0.19
CA GLN A 326 -7.23 17.27 1.10
C GLN A 326 -8.24 17.71 2.17
N PRO A 327 -8.87 16.78 2.92
CA PRO A 327 -9.87 17.12 3.92
C PRO A 327 -9.37 18.12 4.96
N ALA A 328 -10.25 18.99 5.46
CA ALA A 328 -9.91 19.93 6.53
C ALA A 328 -10.13 19.34 7.93
N GLU A 329 -11.05 18.37 8.05
CA GLU A 329 -11.40 17.67 9.28
C GLU A 329 -11.95 16.28 8.96
N TYR A 330 -11.77 15.33 9.88
CA TYR A 330 -12.41 14.02 9.87
C TYR A 330 -12.66 13.53 11.30
N SER A 331 -13.65 12.65 11.47
CA SER A 331 -13.88 11.93 12.73
C SER A 331 -13.25 10.53 12.69
N ALA A 332 -13.46 9.82 11.59
CA ALA A 332 -12.81 8.53 11.29
C ALA A 332 -12.22 8.60 9.89
N ILE A 333 -10.92 8.38 9.77
CA ILE A 333 -10.20 8.48 8.50
C ILE A 333 -10.69 7.44 7.47
N ASP A 334 -11.16 6.27 7.92
CA ASP A 334 -11.68 5.21 7.04
C ASP A 334 -12.86 5.68 6.17
N ASN A 335 -13.57 6.74 6.58
CA ASN A 335 -14.66 7.33 5.79
C ASN A 335 -14.19 8.24 4.65
N PHE A 336 -12.88 8.52 4.53
CA PHE A 336 -12.29 9.42 3.54
C PHE A 336 -11.55 8.69 2.41
N TYR A 337 -11.68 7.36 2.35
CA TYR A 337 -11.35 6.56 1.17
C TYR A 337 -12.44 6.71 0.10
N THR A 338 -12.56 7.92 -0.45
CA THR A 338 -13.71 8.36 -1.25
C THR A 338 -13.36 8.61 -2.71
N ALA A 339 -14.38 8.67 -3.57
CA ALA A 339 -14.20 9.05 -4.98
C ALA A 339 -13.60 10.46 -5.11
N THR A 340 -13.84 11.34 -4.13
CA THR A 340 -13.23 12.66 -4.07
C THR A 340 -11.73 12.61 -3.80
N VAL A 341 -11.25 11.83 -2.83
CA VAL A 341 -9.80 11.69 -2.56
C VAL A 341 -9.08 10.99 -3.72
N TYR A 342 -9.70 9.96 -4.29
CA TYR A 342 -9.13 9.11 -5.34
C TYR A 342 -9.31 9.71 -6.74
N GLU A 343 -10.54 9.72 -7.26
CA GLU A 343 -10.82 10.06 -8.66
C GLU A 343 -10.65 11.55 -8.94
N LYS A 344 -11.24 12.42 -8.11
CA LYS A 344 -11.03 13.87 -8.26
C LYS A 344 -9.58 14.27 -7.94
N GLY A 345 -8.93 13.59 -6.99
CA GLY A 345 -7.49 13.72 -6.76
C GLY A 345 -6.67 13.43 -8.02
N ALA A 346 -6.99 12.36 -8.75
CA ALA A 346 -6.34 12.03 -10.02
C ALA A 346 -6.58 13.08 -11.11
N GLU A 347 -7.78 13.68 -11.15
CA GLU A 347 -8.06 14.79 -12.06
C GLU A 347 -7.23 16.03 -11.73
N VAL A 348 -7.01 16.34 -10.44
CA VAL A 348 -6.11 17.43 -10.02
C VAL A 348 -4.68 17.13 -10.46
N VAL A 349 -4.18 15.91 -10.26
CA VAL A 349 -2.86 15.48 -10.77
C VAL A 349 -2.77 15.60 -12.29
N ARG A 350 -3.83 15.22 -13.01
CA ARG A 350 -3.93 15.37 -14.47
C ARG A 350 -3.94 16.84 -14.91
N LEU A 351 -4.44 17.77 -14.09
CA LEU A 351 -4.33 19.21 -14.35
C LEU A 351 -2.86 19.67 -14.29
N TYR A 352 -2.06 19.20 -13.33
CA TYR A 352 -0.62 19.49 -13.32
C TYR A 352 0.05 19.02 -14.62
N GLN A 353 -0.24 17.80 -15.10
CA GLN A 353 0.29 17.32 -16.39
C GLN A 353 -0.22 18.14 -17.57
N THR A 354 -1.48 18.59 -17.54
CA THR A 354 -2.06 19.40 -18.61
C THR A 354 -1.40 20.78 -18.71
N LEU A 355 -1.13 21.41 -17.57
CA LEU A 355 -0.52 22.73 -17.49
C LEU A 355 0.99 22.72 -17.79
N ALA A 356 1.72 21.72 -17.27
CA ALA A 356 3.16 21.59 -17.45
C ALA A 356 3.56 20.83 -18.74
N GLY A 357 2.61 20.13 -19.37
CA GLY A 357 2.90 19.13 -20.39
C GLY A 357 3.51 17.85 -19.79
N ARG A 358 3.64 16.79 -20.60
CA ARG A 358 4.18 15.50 -20.16
C ARG A 358 5.63 15.60 -19.67
N ASP A 359 6.47 16.34 -20.39
CA ASP A 359 7.89 16.50 -20.03
C ASP A 359 8.05 17.35 -18.76
N GLY A 360 7.27 18.42 -18.63
CA GLY A 360 7.28 19.26 -17.43
C GLY A 360 6.78 18.53 -16.19
N PHE A 361 5.70 17.75 -16.31
CA PHE A 361 5.23 16.86 -15.25
C PHE A 361 6.29 15.83 -14.86
N ARG A 362 6.98 15.25 -15.85
CA ARG A 362 8.05 14.30 -15.61
C ARG A 362 9.20 14.91 -14.80
N HIS A 363 9.67 16.11 -15.17
CA HIS A 363 10.68 16.82 -14.40
C HIS A 363 10.21 17.15 -12.96
N GLY A 364 8.92 17.48 -12.79
CA GLY A 364 8.32 17.68 -11.48
C GLY A 364 8.32 16.42 -10.62
N MET A 365 7.97 15.26 -11.20
CA MET A 365 8.08 13.96 -10.53
C MET A 365 9.53 13.65 -10.13
N ASP A 366 10.49 13.88 -11.02
CA ASP A 366 11.91 13.66 -10.74
C ASP A 366 12.40 14.54 -9.58
N LEU A 367 12.01 15.81 -9.56
CA LEU A 367 12.36 16.73 -8.48
C LEU A 367 11.66 16.35 -7.16
N TYR A 368 10.40 15.91 -7.21
CA TYR A 368 9.65 15.44 -6.04
C TYR A 368 10.36 14.27 -5.37
N PHE A 369 10.73 13.24 -6.13
CA PHE A 369 11.46 12.10 -5.57
C PHE A 369 12.86 12.48 -5.11
N ALA A 370 13.57 13.33 -5.85
CA ALA A 370 14.91 13.79 -5.45
C ALA A 370 14.91 14.54 -4.11
N ARG A 371 13.82 15.23 -3.77
CA ARG A 371 13.67 15.97 -2.51
C ARG A 371 13.16 15.12 -1.35
N HIS A 372 12.24 14.21 -1.62
CA HIS A 372 11.36 13.64 -0.60
C HIS A 372 11.45 12.13 -0.43
N ASP A 373 12.30 11.44 -1.20
CA ASP A 373 12.54 10.01 -1.01
C ASP A 373 12.96 9.69 0.46
N GLY A 374 12.26 8.73 1.06
CA GLY A 374 12.43 8.31 2.45
C GLY A 374 11.77 9.22 3.48
N GLN A 375 10.82 10.07 3.07
CA GLN A 375 10.14 11.04 3.94
C GLN A 375 8.61 10.91 3.88
N ALA A 376 7.97 11.42 4.92
CA ALA A 376 6.53 11.63 5.00
C ALA A 376 6.22 13.11 4.73
N VAL A 377 5.48 13.41 3.66
CA VAL A 377 5.33 14.78 3.11
C VAL A 377 3.87 15.16 2.88
N THR A 378 3.64 16.33 2.30
CA THR A 378 2.32 16.92 2.10
C THR A 378 1.95 17.12 0.64
N CYS A 379 0.67 17.38 0.36
CA CYS A 379 0.21 17.80 -0.97
C CYS A 379 0.95 19.06 -1.46
N ASP A 380 1.25 20.00 -0.55
CA ASP A 380 1.96 21.24 -0.86
C ASP A 380 3.41 20.96 -1.32
N ASP A 381 4.09 19.97 -0.75
CA ASP A 381 5.43 19.57 -1.19
C ASP A 381 5.44 19.07 -2.64
N PHE A 382 4.43 18.29 -3.03
CA PHE A 382 4.25 17.83 -4.40
C PHE A 382 3.96 19.00 -5.36
N ALA A 383 3.05 19.89 -4.99
CA ALA A 383 2.73 21.08 -5.77
C ALA A 383 3.97 21.99 -5.95
N GLN A 384 4.77 22.15 -4.90
CA GLN A 384 6.00 22.94 -4.94
C GLN A 384 7.08 22.30 -5.82
N ALA A 385 7.25 20.98 -5.78
CA ALA A 385 8.16 20.27 -6.68
C ALA A 385 7.74 20.42 -8.16
N MET A 386 6.43 20.34 -8.43
CA MET A 386 5.90 20.61 -9.76
C MET A 386 6.17 22.05 -10.20
N ALA A 387 5.92 23.04 -9.33
CA ALA A 387 6.14 24.46 -9.60
C ALA A 387 7.61 24.77 -9.91
N ASP A 388 8.51 24.33 -9.03
CA ASP A 388 9.94 24.61 -9.11
C ASP A 388 10.60 23.99 -10.34
N ALA A 389 10.21 22.76 -10.70
CA ALA A 389 10.77 22.07 -11.86
C ALA A 389 10.39 22.73 -13.20
N ASN A 390 9.31 23.51 -13.21
CA ASN A 390 8.74 24.08 -14.43
C ASN A 390 8.82 25.62 -14.48
N HIS A 391 9.41 26.26 -13.47
CA HIS A 391 9.44 27.72 -13.33
C HIS A 391 8.04 28.37 -13.44
N HIS A 392 7.00 27.62 -13.03
CA HIS A 392 5.60 28.03 -13.07
C HIS A 392 5.08 28.22 -11.64
N THR A 393 4.21 29.19 -11.45
CA THR A 393 3.42 29.29 -10.21
C THR A 393 2.09 28.60 -10.46
N PHE A 394 1.93 27.38 -9.92
CA PHE A 394 0.60 26.81 -9.76
C PHE A 394 -0.10 27.58 -8.64
N ALA A 395 -1.39 27.89 -8.80
CA ALA A 395 -2.14 28.57 -7.75
C ALA A 395 -2.06 27.70 -6.47
N PRO A 396 -1.88 28.31 -5.28
CA PRO A 396 -2.07 27.55 -4.05
C PRO A 396 -3.49 27.00 -4.08
N HIS A 397 -3.65 25.70 -3.85
CA HIS A 397 -4.94 24.97 -3.85
C HIS A 397 -5.52 24.57 -5.22
N LEU A 398 -4.69 24.32 -6.24
CA LEU A 398 -5.10 23.51 -7.39
C LEU A 398 -5.47 22.09 -6.97
#